data_AF-A0A3D4UZX8-F1
#
_entry.id   AF-A0A3D4UZX8-F1
#
_cell.length_a   1.000
_cell.length_b   1.000
_cell.length_c   1.000
_cell.angle_alpha   90.00
_cell.angle_beta   90.00
_cell.angle_gamma   90.00
#
_symmetry.space_group_name_H-M   'P 1'
#
loop_
_entity.id
_entity.type
_entity.pdbx_description
1 polymer ?
#
loop_
_entity_poly.entity_id
_entity_poly.type
_entity_poly.pdbx_seq_one_letter_code
_entity_poly.pdbx_strand_id
1 'polypeptide(L)'
;MFFSKIDSKNNCKSIYADNKVFSDYDEGMKYTWTYQEDLPQDVKFVKLFCGGKDYLELLPKRDAEEYKSLENKIKNTLKSYSVCGYDPRGYCLDELVGKTFIEDFFNLKNKAMELAVKNFPEPKNYVQLEKIERLVHSISKRQLNLDLTNVYTAANDNRIRKIIKRYSSSPAFIHYNTFGTVTGRLSTTPSSFPILTLNKEYRTMITPNNGVFIEFDYNAFELRVLTALLGREQPKGDIHDWNIKNIFEDGTSRSEAKQRIFAWLYNPNSNDKLLSEKYDRKGLLKKYFSDGKIVTDFDREIEADDYHALNYLIQSTASDLFLEQVYKVFKILEDNNAKSYVSMLIHDSMILDFDRMDYKLLNQIKDAFKQTRYGDFKLNIQVGRTLGDLSTEWK
;
A
#
# COMPACT_ATOMS: atom_id res chain seq x y z
N MET A 1 -20.89 15.21 12.03
CA MET A 1 -21.34 13.91 12.58
C MET A 1 -20.48 12.79 12.05
N PHE A 2 -20.35 11.73 12.84
CA PHE A 2 -19.76 10.46 12.43
C PHE A 2 -20.83 9.62 11.73
N PHE A 3 -20.43 8.90 10.69
CA PHE A 3 -21.34 8.03 9.96
C PHE A 3 -20.65 6.76 9.48
N SER A 4 -21.46 5.76 9.14
CA SER A 4 -21.00 4.51 8.54
C SER A 4 -21.98 4.08 7.47
N LYS A 5 -21.50 3.73 6.28
CA LYS A 5 -22.34 2.96 5.35
C LYS A 5 -22.65 1.59 5.96
N ILE A 6 -23.92 1.20 5.87
CA ILE A 6 -24.38 -0.06 6.46
C ILE A 6 -23.86 -1.26 5.65
N ASP A 7 -23.76 -1.10 4.34
CA ASP A 7 -23.16 -2.08 3.43
C ASP A 7 -22.23 -1.36 2.43
N SER A 8 -21.29 -2.11 1.87
CA SER A 8 -20.32 -1.65 0.88
C SER A 8 -20.70 -2.02 -0.57
N LYS A 9 -21.80 -2.76 -0.76
CA LYS A 9 -22.34 -3.11 -2.08
C LYS A 9 -22.95 -1.89 -2.77
N ASN A 10 -22.77 -1.78 -4.08
CA ASN A 10 -23.18 -0.61 -4.86
C ASN A 10 -24.70 -0.35 -4.86
N ASN A 11 -25.51 -1.40 -4.69
CA ASN A 11 -26.97 -1.29 -4.60
C ASN A 11 -27.48 -0.89 -3.20
N CYS A 12 -26.61 -0.89 -2.18
CA CYS A 12 -26.98 -0.60 -0.80
C CYS A 12 -26.54 0.81 -0.42
N LYS A 13 -27.53 1.70 -0.24
CA LYS A 13 -27.31 3.13 0.01
C LYS A 13 -27.48 3.54 1.46
N SER A 14 -27.95 2.63 2.32
CA SER A 14 -28.27 2.95 3.71
C SER A 14 -27.03 3.38 4.49
N ILE A 15 -27.13 4.56 5.10
CA ILE A 15 -26.08 5.18 5.92
C ILE A 15 -26.58 5.29 7.35
N TYR A 16 -25.77 4.90 8.31
CA TYR A 16 -26.06 5.07 9.72
C TYR A 16 -25.33 6.27 10.29
N ALA A 17 -26.06 7.22 10.86
CA ALA A 17 -25.53 8.39 11.55
C ALA A 17 -26.55 8.87 12.61
N ASP A 18 -26.10 9.52 13.68
CA ASP A 18 -27.00 10.14 14.70
C ASP A 18 -28.20 9.27 15.12
N ASN A 19 -27.92 7.99 15.43
CA ASN A 19 -28.92 6.99 15.82
C ASN A 19 -30.05 6.75 14.80
N LYS A 20 -29.81 7.04 13.52
CA LYS A 20 -30.80 6.95 12.44
C LYS A 20 -30.17 6.37 11.17
N VAL A 21 -31.04 5.82 10.33
CA VAL A 21 -30.69 5.36 8.98
C VAL A 21 -31.12 6.43 7.98
N PHE A 22 -30.19 6.83 7.13
CA PHE A 22 -30.36 7.79 6.03
C PHE A 22 -30.25 7.04 4.70
N SER A 23 -30.98 7.52 3.69
CA SER A 23 -30.92 6.99 2.32
C SER A 23 -29.85 7.66 1.45
N ASP A 24 -29.29 8.77 1.91
CA ASP A 24 -28.27 9.57 1.22
C ASP A 24 -27.39 10.34 2.23
N TYR A 25 -26.31 10.94 1.76
CA TYR A 25 -25.40 11.74 2.57
C TYR A 25 -26.02 13.09 2.95
N ASP A 26 -25.68 13.55 4.15
CA ASP A 26 -26.02 14.88 4.68
C ASP A 26 -24.73 15.74 4.75
N GLU A 27 -24.83 17.06 4.53
CA GLU A 27 -23.71 18.00 4.67
C GLU A 27 -23.02 17.93 6.05
N GLY A 28 -23.77 17.52 7.08
CA GLY A 28 -23.27 17.29 8.44
C GLY A 28 -22.34 16.07 8.58
N MET A 29 -22.32 15.14 7.61
CA MET A 29 -21.49 13.93 7.60
C MET A 29 -20.04 14.25 7.24
N LYS A 30 -19.15 14.24 8.25
CA LYS A 30 -17.75 14.67 8.09
C LYS A 30 -16.72 13.58 8.36
N TYR A 31 -17.08 12.52 9.07
CA TYR A 31 -16.15 11.48 9.48
C TYR A 31 -16.74 10.09 9.25
N THR A 32 -16.00 9.24 8.55
CA THR A 32 -16.28 7.81 8.38
C THR A 32 -15.02 7.01 8.64
N TRP A 33 -15.12 5.69 8.73
CA TRP A 33 -13.98 4.86 9.09
C TRP A 33 -12.88 4.85 8.02
N THR A 34 -13.25 4.61 6.76
CA THR A 34 -12.32 4.42 5.65
C THR A 34 -12.94 4.88 4.32
N TYR A 35 -12.11 4.98 3.30
CA TYR A 35 -12.52 5.38 1.95
C TYR A 35 -13.55 4.43 1.30
N GLN A 36 -14.50 5.02 0.58
CA GLN A 36 -15.47 4.37 -0.31
C GLN A 36 -15.70 5.28 -1.53
N GLU A 37 -16.02 4.70 -2.69
CA GLU A 37 -16.00 5.38 -4.01
C GLU A 37 -16.99 6.54 -4.15
N ASP A 38 -18.11 6.52 -3.44
CA ASP A 38 -19.20 7.48 -3.54
C ASP A 38 -19.25 8.48 -2.36
N LEU A 39 -18.16 8.60 -1.59
CA LEU A 39 -18.09 9.54 -0.48
C LEU A 39 -17.96 10.99 -0.99
N PRO A 40 -18.61 11.96 -0.30
CA PRO A 40 -18.36 13.38 -0.52
C PRO A 40 -16.88 13.75 -0.30
N GLN A 41 -16.41 14.79 -1.00
CA GLN A 41 -14.99 15.17 -1.03
C GLN A 41 -14.43 15.59 0.33
N ASP A 42 -15.26 16.21 1.20
CA ASP A 42 -14.82 16.78 2.48
C ASP A 42 -14.87 15.78 3.65
N VAL A 43 -15.13 14.50 3.37
CA VAL A 43 -15.20 13.46 4.40
C VAL A 43 -13.81 12.99 4.79
N LYS A 44 -13.53 12.96 6.10
CA LYS A 44 -12.29 12.44 6.66
C LYS A 44 -12.41 10.97 7.10
N PHE A 45 -11.30 10.25 7.00
CA PHE A 45 -11.20 8.82 7.30
C PHE A 45 -10.55 8.62 8.67
N VAL A 46 -11.37 8.23 9.65
CA VAL A 46 -10.98 8.15 11.06
C VAL A 46 -9.88 7.09 11.30
N LYS A 47 -9.86 6.01 10.51
CA LYS A 47 -8.80 5.00 10.60
C LYS A 47 -7.40 5.58 10.43
N LEU A 48 -7.26 6.67 9.66
CA LEU A 48 -5.98 7.36 9.44
C LEU A 48 -5.50 8.11 10.68
N PHE A 49 -6.41 8.60 11.52
CA PHE A 49 -6.08 9.33 12.75
C PHE A 49 -5.42 8.40 13.77
N CYS A 50 -5.94 7.19 13.91
CA CYS A 50 -5.48 6.23 14.91
C CYS A 50 -4.43 5.24 14.38
N GLY A 51 -3.74 5.55 13.28
CA GLY A 51 -2.66 4.73 12.75
C GLY A 51 -3.09 3.30 12.38
N GLY A 52 -4.33 3.12 11.94
CA GLY A 52 -4.85 1.81 11.51
C GLY A 52 -5.37 0.89 12.61
N LYS A 53 -5.38 1.33 13.88
CA LYS A 53 -6.03 0.60 14.99
C LYS A 53 -7.46 0.22 14.65
N ASP A 54 -7.90 -0.97 15.05
CA ASP A 54 -9.28 -1.41 14.82
C ASP A 54 -10.27 -0.88 15.89
N TYR A 55 -11.57 -1.14 15.69
CA TYR A 55 -12.60 -0.71 16.65
C TYR A 55 -12.43 -1.34 18.04
N LEU A 56 -11.96 -2.59 18.13
CA LEU A 56 -11.80 -3.30 19.40
C LEU A 56 -10.66 -2.69 20.23
N GLU A 57 -9.61 -2.20 19.57
CA GLU A 57 -8.49 -1.50 20.21
C GLU A 57 -8.88 -0.11 20.74
N LEU A 58 -9.89 0.52 20.15
CA LEU A 58 -10.33 1.87 20.49
C LEU A 58 -11.41 1.89 21.57
N LEU A 59 -12.26 0.86 21.60
CA LEU A 59 -13.39 0.79 22.52
C LEU A 59 -12.95 0.41 23.95
N PRO A 60 -13.62 0.96 24.98
CA PRO A 60 -13.50 0.45 26.34
C PRO A 60 -13.82 -1.05 26.40
N LYS A 61 -13.20 -1.77 27.33
CA LYS A 61 -13.27 -3.24 27.42
C LYS A 61 -14.69 -3.80 27.28
N ARG A 62 -15.66 -3.25 28.03
CA ARG A 62 -17.07 -3.68 28.00
C ARG A 62 -17.70 -3.50 26.61
N ASP A 63 -17.48 -2.34 26.00
CA ASP A 63 -18.01 -2.01 24.67
C ASP A 63 -17.34 -2.86 23.58
N ALA A 64 -16.05 -3.17 23.73
CA ALA A 64 -15.32 -4.04 22.81
C ALA A 64 -15.84 -5.48 22.86
N GLU A 65 -16.14 -6.00 24.04
CA GLU A 65 -16.78 -7.33 24.22
C GLU A 65 -18.16 -7.37 23.57
N GLU A 66 -18.97 -6.31 23.76
CA GLU A 66 -20.28 -6.16 23.14
C GLU A 66 -20.18 -6.07 21.60
N TYR A 67 -19.29 -5.21 21.09
CA TYR A 67 -19.03 -5.06 19.66
C TYR A 67 -18.65 -6.41 19.02
N LYS A 68 -17.77 -7.18 19.66
CA LYS A 68 -17.37 -8.51 19.19
C LYS A 68 -18.52 -9.51 19.19
N SER A 69 -19.37 -9.47 20.22
CA SER A 69 -20.57 -10.30 20.30
C SER A 69 -21.53 -9.99 19.16
N LEU A 70 -21.79 -8.70 18.92
CA LEU A 70 -22.61 -8.24 17.82
C LEU A 70 -22.00 -8.66 16.47
N GLU A 71 -20.73 -8.37 16.22
CA GLU A 71 -20.05 -8.74 14.97
C GLU A 71 -20.19 -10.24 14.65
N ASN A 72 -20.02 -11.11 15.65
CA ASN A 72 -20.21 -12.55 15.50
C ASN A 72 -21.66 -12.92 15.19
N LYS A 73 -22.63 -12.24 15.79
CA LYS A 73 -24.06 -12.45 15.50
C LYS A 73 -24.38 -12.08 14.05
N ILE A 74 -23.87 -10.96 13.51
CA ILE A 74 -23.99 -10.62 12.07
C ILE A 74 -23.43 -11.77 11.22
N LYS A 75 -22.19 -12.16 11.49
CA LYS A 75 -21.49 -13.20 10.71
C LYS A 75 -22.29 -14.51 10.71
N ASN A 76 -22.83 -14.92 11.86
CA ASN A 76 -23.63 -16.13 11.98
C ASN A 76 -24.98 -16.01 11.27
N THR A 77 -25.64 -14.86 11.34
CA THR A 77 -26.87 -14.58 10.58
C THR A 77 -26.61 -14.70 9.07
N LEU A 78 -25.59 -14.02 8.54
CA LEU A 78 -25.24 -14.12 7.12
C LEU A 78 -24.91 -15.56 6.70
N LYS A 79 -24.19 -16.30 7.54
CA LYS A 79 -23.88 -17.72 7.30
C LYS A 79 -25.13 -18.60 7.28
N SER A 80 -26.12 -18.34 8.13
CA SER A 80 -27.38 -19.10 8.13
C SER A 80 -28.16 -18.93 6.82
N TYR A 81 -28.18 -17.73 6.22
CA TYR A 81 -28.76 -17.53 4.89
C TYR A 81 -28.10 -18.40 3.83
N SER A 82 -26.75 -18.46 3.82
CA SER A 82 -26.00 -19.32 2.90
C SER A 82 -26.32 -20.81 3.07
N VAL A 83 -26.54 -21.28 4.31
CA VAL A 83 -26.95 -22.67 4.58
C VAL A 83 -28.35 -22.97 4.03
N CYS A 84 -29.24 -21.97 4.03
CA CYS A 84 -30.58 -22.06 3.47
C CYS A 84 -30.63 -21.90 1.94
N GLY A 85 -29.48 -21.83 1.25
CA GLY A 85 -29.41 -21.66 -0.20
C GLY A 85 -29.59 -20.23 -0.69
N TYR A 86 -29.62 -19.23 0.21
CA TYR A 86 -29.66 -17.82 -0.16
C TYR A 86 -28.25 -17.24 -0.18
N ASP A 87 -27.91 -16.50 -1.23
CA ASP A 87 -26.67 -15.75 -1.27
C ASP A 87 -26.84 -14.38 -0.59
N PRO A 88 -26.31 -14.15 0.62
CA PRO A 88 -26.44 -12.86 1.32
C PRO A 88 -25.73 -11.71 0.57
N ARG A 89 -24.91 -12.00 -0.45
CA ARG A 89 -24.29 -10.97 -1.27
C ARG A 89 -25.29 -10.23 -2.15
N GLY A 90 -26.47 -10.82 -2.41
CA GLY A 90 -27.53 -10.21 -3.22
C GLY A 90 -28.44 -9.22 -2.49
N TYR A 91 -28.35 -9.12 -1.16
CA TYR A 91 -29.26 -8.32 -0.32
C TYR A 91 -28.48 -7.31 0.53
N CYS A 92 -29.12 -6.23 0.95
CA CYS A 92 -28.50 -5.25 1.85
C CYS A 92 -28.50 -5.73 3.29
N LEU A 93 -27.48 -5.36 4.07
CA LEU A 93 -27.32 -5.88 5.43
C LEU A 93 -28.51 -5.55 6.35
N ASP A 94 -29.11 -4.37 6.19
CA ASP A 94 -30.31 -3.90 6.89
C ASP A 94 -31.61 -4.60 6.46
N GLU A 95 -31.59 -5.34 5.35
CA GLU A 95 -32.69 -6.24 4.94
C GLU A 95 -32.56 -7.61 5.61
N LEU A 96 -31.34 -8.02 5.94
CA LEU A 96 -31.02 -9.35 6.47
C LEU A 96 -30.95 -9.40 8.01
N VAL A 97 -30.77 -8.25 8.64
CA VAL A 97 -30.49 -8.16 10.07
C VAL A 97 -31.47 -7.18 10.73
N GLY A 98 -31.96 -7.55 11.92
CA GLY A 98 -32.94 -6.75 12.63
C GLY A 98 -32.45 -5.32 12.95
N LYS A 99 -33.36 -4.35 12.87
CA LYS A 99 -33.06 -2.92 13.04
C LYS A 99 -32.32 -2.58 14.33
N THR A 100 -32.77 -3.10 15.48
CA THR A 100 -32.13 -2.85 16.77
C THR A 100 -30.68 -3.31 16.78
N PHE A 101 -30.41 -4.44 16.14
CA PHE A 101 -29.07 -4.99 16.04
C PHE A 101 -28.15 -4.10 15.18
N ILE A 102 -28.67 -3.55 14.07
CA ILE A 102 -27.96 -2.57 13.24
C ILE A 102 -27.64 -1.32 14.08
N GLU A 103 -28.63 -0.77 14.79
CA GLU A 103 -28.46 0.40 15.65
C GLU A 103 -27.36 0.19 16.71
N ASP A 104 -27.44 -0.90 17.49
CA ASP A 104 -26.45 -1.22 18.52
C ASP A 104 -25.03 -1.36 17.93
N PHE A 105 -24.90 -2.07 16.81
CA PHE A 105 -23.61 -2.33 16.18
C PHE A 105 -22.96 -1.05 15.63
N PHE A 106 -23.72 -0.22 14.90
CA PHE A 106 -23.18 1.01 14.33
C PHE A 106 -23.02 2.13 15.36
N ASN A 107 -23.77 2.11 16.48
CA ASN A 107 -23.52 2.99 17.62
C ASN A 107 -22.13 2.75 18.22
N LEU A 108 -21.73 1.48 18.39
CA LEU A 108 -20.39 1.16 18.88
C LEU A 108 -19.29 1.58 17.88
N LYS A 109 -19.54 1.45 16.57
CA LYS A 109 -18.60 1.95 15.54
C LYS A 109 -18.45 3.47 15.61
N ASN A 110 -19.56 4.20 15.73
CA ASN A 110 -19.53 5.67 15.85
C ASN A 110 -18.82 6.10 17.13
N LYS A 111 -19.09 5.42 18.27
CA LYS A 111 -18.38 5.65 19.54
C LYS A 111 -16.88 5.42 19.41
N ALA A 112 -16.46 4.35 18.73
CA ALA A 112 -15.04 4.10 18.48
C ALA A 112 -14.39 5.20 17.63
N MET A 113 -15.10 5.69 16.60
CA MET A 113 -14.63 6.80 15.77
C MET A 113 -14.52 8.12 16.54
N GLU A 114 -15.48 8.42 17.41
CA GLU A 114 -15.44 9.57 18.31
C GLU A 114 -14.24 9.51 19.25
N LEU A 115 -13.98 8.34 19.85
CA LEU A 115 -12.81 8.10 20.69
C LEU A 115 -11.50 8.26 19.90
N ALA A 116 -11.46 7.79 18.66
CA ALA A 116 -10.28 7.95 17.82
C ALA A 116 -9.98 9.43 17.54
N VAL A 117 -10.96 10.20 17.05
CA VAL A 117 -10.77 11.63 16.75
C VAL A 117 -10.47 12.45 18.01
N LYS A 118 -11.02 12.06 19.17
CA LYS A 118 -10.75 12.72 20.44
C LYS A 118 -9.34 12.48 20.96
N ASN A 119 -8.82 11.26 20.82
CA ASN A 119 -7.57 10.84 21.45
C ASN A 119 -6.36 10.95 20.52
N PHE A 120 -6.58 10.93 19.20
CA PHE A 120 -5.51 11.01 18.21
C PHE A 120 -5.69 12.28 17.36
N PRO A 121 -4.71 13.21 17.39
CA PRO A 121 -4.76 14.37 16.52
C PRO A 121 -4.67 13.94 15.05
N GLU A 122 -5.18 14.79 14.16
CA GLU A 122 -5.02 14.58 12.72
C GLU A 122 -3.52 14.52 12.37
N PRO A 123 -3.04 13.44 11.72
CA PRO A 123 -1.64 13.32 11.40
C PRO A 123 -1.25 14.38 10.36
N LYS A 124 -0.06 14.97 10.50
CA LYS A 124 0.43 16.01 9.57
C LYS A 124 0.46 15.54 8.11
N ASN A 125 0.73 14.25 7.92
CA ASN A 125 0.75 13.61 6.60
C ASN A 125 -0.61 13.02 6.16
N TYR A 126 -1.73 13.44 6.76
CA TYR A 126 -3.08 12.93 6.49
C TYR A 126 -3.41 12.90 4.99
N VAL A 127 -3.13 13.99 4.27
CA VAL A 127 -3.42 14.10 2.82
C VAL A 127 -2.69 13.02 2.02
N GLN A 128 -1.46 12.69 2.40
CA GLN A 128 -0.70 11.62 1.76
C GLN A 128 -1.32 10.26 2.06
N LEU A 129 -1.68 10.00 3.31
CA LEU A 129 -2.33 8.76 3.72
C LEU A 129 -3.67 8.55 3.02
N GLU A 130 -4.46 9.61 2.85
CA GLU A 130 -5.73 9.58 2.13
C GLU A 130 -5.54 9.16 0.66
N LYS A 131 -4.56 9.74 -0.02
CA LYS A 131 -4.19 9.36 -1.40
C LYS A 131 -3.81 7.88 -1.49
N ILE A 132 -3.02 7.40 -0.52
CA ILE A 132 -2.61 6.00 -0.44
C ILE A 132 -3.82 5.09 -0.24
N GLU A 133 -4.73 5.42 0.68
CA GLU A 133 -5.96 4.63 0.91
C GLU A 133 -6.82 4.53 -0.36
N ARG A 134 -6.98 5.62 -1.12
CA ARG A 134 -7.69 5.61 -2.40
C ARG A 134 -7.03 4.69 -3.43
N LEU A 135 -5.71 4.77 -3.56
CA LEU A 135 -4.92 3.92 -4.45
C LEU A 135 -5.04 2.44 -4.09
N VAL A 136 -4.81 2.07 -2.83
CA VAL A 136 -4.87 0.66 -2.41
C VAL A 136 -6.30 0.12 -2.44
N HIS A 137 -7.32 0.96 -2.21
CA HIS A 137 -8.72 0.59 -2.40
C HIS A 137 -8.98 0.22 -3.86
N SER A 138 -8.55 1.05 -4.81
CA SER A 138 -8.68 0.79 -6.25
C SER A 138 -8.03 -0.54 -6.66
N ILE A 139 -6.81 -0.81 -6.18
CA ILE A 139 -6.13 -2.09 -6.43
C ILE A 139 -6.92 -3.25 -5.82
N SER A 140 -7.48 -3.09 -4.62
CA SER A 140 -8.17 -4.17 -3.90
C SER A 140 -9.44 -4.69 -4.56
N LYS A 141 -10.03 -3.90 -5.45
CA LYS A 141 -11.22 -4.27 -6.23
C LYS A 141 -10.88 -5.11 -7.47
N ARG A 142 -9.60 -5.22 -7.83
CA ARG A 142 -9.15 -5.85 -9.08
C ARG A 142 -8.77 -7.30 -8.84
N GLN A 143 -9.47 -8.18 -9.54
CA GLN A 143 -9.15 -9.60 -9.52
C GLN A 143 -7.89 -9.86 -10.35
N LEU A 144 -6.96 -10.61 -9.78
CA LEU A 144 -5.79 -11.10 -10.52
C LEU A 144 -6.20 -12.20 -11.51
N ASN A 145 -5.65 -12.15 -12.71
CA ASN A 145 -5.72 -13.27 -13.66
C ASN A 145 -4.63 -14.28 -13.32
N LEU A 146 -5.03 -15.51 -13.00
CA LEU A 146 -4.13 -16.57 -12.58
C LEU A 146 -4.22 -17.76 -13.54
N ASP A 147 -3.12 -18.06 -14.22
CA ASP A 147 -2.91 -19.32 -14.93
C ASP A 147 -2.09 -20.27 -14.04
N LEU A 148 -2.80 -21.08 -13.26
CA LEU A 148 -2.20 -22.03 -12.32
C LEU A 148 -1.44 -23.17 -13.02
N THR A 149 -1.64 -23.38 -14.32
CA THR A 149 -0.93 -24.43 -15.06
C THR A 149 0.56 -24.12 -15.19
N ASN A 150 0.92 -22.83 -15.23
CA ASN A 150 2.30 -22.34 -15.32
C ASN A 150 3.18 -22.68 -14.11
N VAL A 151 2.58 -23.10 -13.00
CA VAL A 151 3.29 -23.47 -11.76
C VAL A 151 2.95 -24.90 -11.31
N TYR A 152 2.26 -25.67 -12.14
CA TYR A 152 1.82 -27.03 -11.79
C TYR A 152 2.99 -27.98 -11.55
N THR A 153 4.10 -27.81 -12.28
CA THR A 153 5.34 -28.59 -12.09
C THR A 153 6.03 -28.31 -10.75
N ALA A 154 5.71 -27.17 -10.11
CA ALA A 154 6.19 -26.80 -8.79
C ALA A 154 5.25 -27.25 -7.64
N ALA A 155 4.23 -28.08 -7.91
CA ALA A 155 3.26 -28.54 -6.91
C ALA A 155 3.85 -29.41 -5.77
N ASN A 156 5.13 -29.78 -5.87
CA ASN A 156 5.90 -30.37 -4.77
C ASN A 156 6.21 -29.36 -3.66
N ASP A 157 6.21 -28.06 -3.95
CA ASP A 157 6.31 -27.01 -2.95
C ASP A 157 4.98 -26.85 -2.19
N ASN A 158 5.03 -27.00 -0.86
CA ASN A 158 3.85 -26.89 0.01
C ASN A 158 3.19 -25.51 -0.03
N ARG A 159 3.94 -24.42 -0.23
CA ARG A 159 3.41 -23.06 -0.37
C ARG A 159 2.60 -22.95 -1.66
N ILE A 160 3.13 -23.43 -2.78
CA ILE A 160 2.43 -23.40 -4.07
C ILE A 160 1.19 -24.30 -4.06
N ARG A 161 1.28 -25.48 -3.48
CA ARG A 161 0.11 -26.35 -3.32
C ARG A 161 -1.03 -25.65 -2.56
N LYS A 162 -0.70 -24.87 -1.52
CA LYS A 162 -1.70 -24.07 -0.77
C LYS A 162 -2.30 -22.96 -1.64
N ILE A 163 -1.48 -22.26 -2.44
CA ILE A 163 -1.96 -21.23 -3.38
C ILE A 163 -2.89 -21.85 -4.42
N ILE A 164 -2.47 -22.92 -5.10
CA ILE A 164 -3.28 -23.62 -6.10
C ILE A 164 -4.60 -24.09 -5.49
N LYS A 165 -4.56 -24.77 -4.33
CA LYS A 165 -5.76 -25.26 -3.65
C LYS A 165 -6.74 -24.13 -3.29
N ARG A 166 -6.22 -22.97 -2.89
CA ARG A 166 -7.05 -21.83 -2.48
C ARG A 166 -7.67 -21.12 -3.68
N TYR A 167 -6.87 -20.84 -4.71
CA TYR A 167 -7.29 -19.97 -5.81
C TYR A 167 -7.81 -20.73 -7.04
N SER A 168 -7.85 -22.07 -7.00
CA SER A 168 -8.57 -22.87 -8.01
C SER A 168 -10.09 -22.70 -7.93
N SER A 169 -10.62 -22.34 -6.76
CA SER A 169 -12.05 -22.21 -6.50
C SER A 169 -12.45 -20.86 -5.92
N SER A 170 -11.49 -19.94 -5.74
CA SER A 170 -11.72 -18.60 -5.19
C SER A 170 -10.97 -17.55 -5.99
N PRO A 171 -11.57 -16.37 -6.21
CA PRO A 171 -10.88 -15.26 -6.87
C PRO A 171 -9.71 -14.76 -6.02
N ALA A 172 -8.67 -14.27 -6.70
CA ALA A 172 -7.48 -13.71 -6.06
C ALA A 172 -7.52 -12.18 -6.10
N PHE A 173 -7.42 -11.55 -4.93
CA PHE A 173 -7.37 -10.10 -4.76
C PHE A 173 -6.18 -9.72 -3.90
N ILE A 174 -5.63 -8.53 -4.13
CA ILE A 174 -4.55 -7.98 -3.31
C ILE A 174 -5.14 -6.96 -2.34
N HIS A 175 -4.99 -7.23 -1.04
CA HIS A 175 -5.39 -6.32 0.02
C HIS A 175 -4.15 -5.85 0.76
N TYR A 176 -3.71 -4.63 0.47
CA TYR A 176 -2.60 -4.02 1.18
C TYR A 176 -3.01 -3.54 2.58
N ASN A 177 -2.06 -3.58 3.49
CA ASN A 177 -2.13 -2.95 4.80
C ASN A 177 -1.11 -1.79 4.83
N THR A 178 -1.64 -0.57 4.90
CA THR A 178 -0.90 0.70 4.93
C THR A 178 -0.21 0.95 6.27
N PHE A 179 -0.69 0.33 7.35
CA PHE A 179 -0.17 0.46 8.72
C PHE A 179 0.51 -0.82 9.22
N GLY A 180 0.78 -1.77 8.32
CA GLY A 180 1.37 -3.05 8.69
C GLY A 180 2.88 -3.01 8.96
N THR A 181 3.54 -1.89 8.69
CA THR A 181 4.97 -1.69 8.98
C THR A 181 5.21 -0.30 9.58
N VAL A 182 6.24 -0.19 10.41
CA VAL A 182 6.64 1.07 11.07
C VAL A 182 7.13 2.11 10.05
N THR A 183 7.78 1.66 8.98
CA THR A 183 8.35 2.54 7.94
C THR A 183 7.34 2.95 6.86
N GLY A 184 6.05 2.60 7.01
CA GLY A 184 5.02 2.93 6.03
C GLY A 184 5.12 2.14 4.72
N ARG A 185 5.96 1.10 4.66
CA ARG A 185 5.94 0.10 3.58
C ARG A 185 4.62 -0.64 3.62
N LEU A 186 4.04 -0.87 2.44
CA LEU A 186 2.87 -1.72 2.33
C LEU A 186 3.22 -3.15 2.76
N SER A 187 2.34 -3.74 3.55
CA SER A 187 2.28 -5.20 3.72
C SER A 187 0.97 -5.72 3.15
N THR A 188 0.70 -7.02 3.22
CA THR A 188 -0.58 -7.61 2.81
C THR A 188 -1.37 -8.09 4.02
N THR A 189 -2.70 -7.96 3.99
CA THR A 189 -3.56 -8.56 5.03
C THR A 189 -3.55 -10.08 4.96
N PRO A 190 -3.87 -10.82 6.05
CA PRO A 190 -3.79 -12.29 6.08
C PRO A 190 -4.64 -13.01 5.02
N SER A 191 -5.76 -12.42 4.59
CA SER A 191 -6.63 -12.99 3.56
C SER A 191 -6.24 -12.59 2.14
N SER A 192 -5.23 -11.73 1.94
CA SER A 192 -4.78 -11.28 0.63
C SER A 192 -4.08 -12.37 -0.17
N PHE A 193 -4.03 -12.20 -1.49
CA PHE A 193 -3.02 -12.83 -2.32
C PHE A 193 -1.61 -12.35 -1.89
N PRO A 194 -0.65 -13.26 -1.66
CA PRO A 194 0.63 -12.94 -0.99
C PRO A 194 1.68 -12.36 -1.96
N ILE A 195 1.32 -11.33 -2.73
CA ILE A 195 2.16 -10.79 -3.82
C ILE A 195 3.55 -10.33 -3.35
N LEU A 196 3.62 -9.70 -2.17
CA LEU A 196 4.86 -9.15 -1.60
C LEU A 196 5.85 -10.22 -1.10
N THR A 197 5.37 -11.45 -0.90
CA THR A 197 6.20 -12.58 -0.42
C THR A 197 6.28 -13.72 -1.43
N LEU A 198 5.74 -13.52 -2.64
CA LEU A 198 5.72 -14.53 -3.69
C LEU A 198 7.10 -14.61 -4.37
N ASN A 199 7.69 -15.81 -4.33
CA ASN A 199 8.97 -16.08 -5.00
C ASN A 199 8.86 -15.78 -6.50
N LYS A 200 9.96 -15.27 -7.08
CA LYS A 200 10.02 -14.86 -8.48
C LYS A 200 9.65 -15.97 -9.46
N GLU A 201 10.12 -17.20 -9.21
CA GLU A 201 9.83 -18.40 -10.01
C GLU A 201 8.33 -18.71 -10.17
N TYR A 202 7.49 -18.27 -9.22
CA TYR A 202 6.05 -18.53 -9.25
C TYR A 202 5.24 -17.37 -9.84
N ARG A 203 5.89 -16.26 -10.17
CA ARG A 203 5.21 -15.07 -10.73
C ARG A 203 4.67 -15.32 -12.15
N THR A 204 5.15 -16.35 -12.84
CA THR A 204 4.65 -16.78 -14.16
C THR A 204 3.17 -17.18 -14.16
N MET A 205 2.60 -17.55 -13.00
CA MET A 205 1.16 -17.83 -12.91
C MET A 205 0.29 -16.58 -13.04
N ILE A 206 0.86 -15.38 -12.86
CA ILE A 206 0.11 -14.13 -12.88
C ILE A 206 0.20 -13.56 -14.29
N THR A 207 -0.94 -13.42 -14.94
CA THR A 207 -1.08 -12.88 -16.30
C THR A 207 -1.82 -11.55 -16.28
N PRO A 208 -1.66 -10.68 -17.30
CA PRO A 208 -2.45 -9.45 -17.41
C PRO A 208 -3.92 -9.78 -17.70
N ASN A 209 -4.83 -8.90 -17.26
CA ASN A 209 -6.22 -8.88 -17.73
C ASN A 209 -6.37 -8.04 -19.01
N ASN A 210 -5.46 -7.09 -19.27
CA ASN A 210 -5.40 -6.33 -20.52
C ASN A 210 -4.41 -6.99 -21.49
N GLY A 211 -3.45 -6.24 -22.03
CA GLY A 211 -2.50 -6.74 -23.03
C GLY A 211 -1.21 -7.27 -22.44
N VAL A 212 -0.53 -6.45 -21.65
CA VAL A 212 0.81 -6.75 -21.10
C VAL A 212 0.98 -6.14 -19.72
N PHE A 213 1.91 -6.69 -18.95
CA PHE A 213 2.44 -5.97 -17.80
C PHE A 213 3.57 -5.04 -18.22
N ILE A 214 3.57 -3.82 -17.66
CA ILE A 214 4.71 -2.91 -17.70
C ILE A 214 5.15 -2.65 -16.27
N GLU A 215 6.38 -3.03 -15.95
CA GLU A 215 7.02 -2.76 -14.68
C GLU A 215 7.81 -1.45 -14.74
N PHE A 216 7.60 -0.59 -13.75
CA PHE A 216 8.42 0.59 -13.49
C PHE A 216 9.12 0.39 -12.14
N ASP A 217 10.44 0.29 -12.19
CA ASP A 217 11.30 0.06 -11.03
C ASP A 217 12.36 1.16 -10.91
N TYR A 218 12.64 1.62 -9.69
CA TYR A 218 13.71 2.60 -9.48
C TYR A 218 15.07 1.92 -9.40
N ASN A 219 16.04 2.44 -10.16
CA ASN A 219 17.42 1.94 -10.08
C ASN A 219 18.04 2.23 -8.69
N ALA A 220 18.09 1.20 -7.85
CA ALA A 220 18.62 1.23 -6.47
C ALA A 220 18.03 2.38 -5.64
N PHE A 221 16.72 2.28 -5.44
CA PHE A 221 15.87 3.35 -4.93
C PHE A 221 16.35 3.97 -3.61
N GLU A 222 16.65 3.14 -2.61
CA GLU A 222 17.08 3.64 -1.29
C GLU A 222 18.37 4.47 -1.35
N LEU A 223 19.30 4.15 -2.25
CA LEU A 223 20.53 4.93 -2.42
C LEU A 223 20.26 6.27 -3.09
N ARG A 224 19.27 6.34 -3.99
CA ARG A 224 18.83 7.61 -4.57
C ARG A 224 18.17 8.50 -3.53
N VAL A 225 17.35 7.91 -2.65
CA VAL A 225 16.74 8.61 -1.51
C VAL A 225 17.82 9.10 -0.53
N LEU A 226 18.81 8.27 -0.19
CA LEU A 226 19.96 8.71 0.63
C LEU A 226 20.68 9.91 -0.01
N THR A 227 20.97 9.81 -1.32
CA THR A 227 21.63 10.89 -2.07
C THR A 227 20.80 12.18 -2.08
N ALA A 228 19.48 12.04 -2.21
CA ALA A 228 18.53 13.15 -2.18
C ALA A 228 18.48 13.83 -0.81
N LEU A 229 18.38 13.05 0.28
CA LEU A 229 18.34 13.57 1.64
C LEU A 229 19.62 14.34 2.01
N LEU A 230 20.76 13.96 1.40
CA LEU A 230 22.03 14.69 1.50
C LEU A 230 22.08 15.99 0.66
N GLY A 231 21.02 16.32 -0.07
CA GLY A 231 20.94 17.52 -0.91
C GLY A 231 21.83 17.47 -2.15
N ARG A 232 22.11 16.28 -2.68
CA ARG A 232 23.03 16.10 -3.82
C ARG A 232 22.31 15.87 -5.13
N GLU A 233 22.97 16.24 -6.22
CA GLU A 233 22.50 15.95 -7.57
C GLU A 233 22.39 14.44 -7.79
N GLN A 234 21.27 14.03 -8.41
CA GLN A 234 21.00 12.63 -8.70
C GLN A 234 21.87 12.15 -9.88
N PRO A 235 22.55 11.00 -9.74
CA PRO A 235 23.25 10.39 -10.87
C PRO A 235 22.27 10.05 -12.00
N LYS A 236 22.55 10.57 -13.22
CA LYS A 236 21.77 10.30 -14.43
C LYS A 236 21.85 8.83 -14.87
N GLY A 237 22.99 8.19 -14.60
CA GLY A 237 23.28 6.80 -14.92
C GLY A 237 22.84 5.82 -13.84
N ASP A 238 23.35 4.59 -13.93
CA ASP A 238 23.22 3.62 -12.85
C ASP A 238 24.02 4.10 -11.62
N ILE A 239 23.40 4.08 -10.44
CA ILE A 239 24.03 4.63 -9.22
C ILE A 239 25.13 3.72 -8.67
N HIS A 240 25.09 2.41 -8.94
CA HIS A 240 26.18 1.52 -8.54
C HIS A 240 27.42 1.79 -9.36
N ASP A 241 27.28 1.97 -10.68
CA ASP A 241 28.41 2.34 -11.55
C ASP A 241 28.98 3.72 -11.18
N TRP A 242 28.09 4.66 -10.84
CA TRP A 242 28.52 5.96 -10.34
C TRP A 242 29.31 5.84 -9.02
N ASN A 243 28.84 5.03 -8.07
CA ASN A 243 29.52 4.82 -6.80
C ASN A 243 30.89 4.18 -6.97
N ILE A 244 31.02 3.17 -7.83
CA ILE A 244 32.30 2.53 -8.14
C ILE A 244 33.29 3.58 -8.63
N LYS A 245 32.89 4.40 -9.61
CA LYS A 245 33.76 5.42 -10.19
C LYS A 245 34.14 6.56 -9.23
N ASN A 246 33.29 6.89 -8.26
CA ASN A 246 33.42 8.12 -7.45
C ASN A 246 33.77 7.88 -5.97
N ILE A 247 33.74 6.63 -5.50
CA ILE A 247 33.97 6.27 -4.10
C ILE A 247 35.01 5.17 -3.96
N PHE A 248 34.96 4.16 -4.83
CA PHE A 248 35.84 3.00 -4.74
C PHE A 248 37.05 3.14 -5.68
N GLU A 249 38.11 2.41 -5.37
CA GLU A 249 39.34 2.39 -6.17
C GLU A 249 39.19 1.48 -7.41
N ASP A 250 40.06 1.69 -8.39
CA ASP A 250 40.15 0.88 -9.61
C ASP A 250 40.34 -0.60 -9.26
N GLY A 251 39.46 -1.46 -9.80
CA GLY A 251 39.48 -2.90 -9.58
C GLY A 251 38.32 -3.45 -8.73
N THR A 252 37.53 -2.60 -8.07
CA THR A 252 36.36 -3.05 -7.29
C THR A 252 35.26 -3.58 -8.22
N SER A 253 34.85 -4.83 -8.03
CA SER A 253 33.77 -5.41 -8.84
C SER A 253 32.40 -4.82 -8.48
N ARG A 254 31.45 -4.83 -9.43
CA ARG A 254 30.09 -4.32 -9.18
C ARG A 254 29.36 -5.06 -8.04
N SER A 255 29.53 -6.37 -7.96
CA SER A 255 28.92 -7.20 -6.92
C SER A 255 29.46 -6.82 -5.53
N GLU A 256 30.79 -6.70 -5.43
CA GLU A 256 31.48 -6.33 -4.20
C GLU A 256 31.09 -4.92 -3.74
N ALA A 257 31.12 -3.93 -4.64
CA ALA A 257 30.70 -2.56 -4.36
C ALA A 257 29.26 -2.51 -3.84
N LYS A 258 28.35 -3.26 -4.48
CA LYS A 258 26.95 -3.34 -4.06
C LYS A 258 26.84 -3.93 -2.65
N GLN A 259 27.50 -5.05 -2.38
CA GLN A 259 27.47 -5.69 -1.07
C GLN A 259 28.04 -4.76 0.02
N ARG A 260 29.16 -4.10 -0.25
CA ARG A 260 29.82 -3.15 0.67
C ARG A 260 28.93 -1.95 0.99
N ILE A 261 28.28 -1.36 -0.02
CA ILE A 261 27.34 -0.25 0.18
C ILE A 261 26.15 -0.67 1.06
N PHE A 262 25.49 -1.78 0.75
CA PHE A 262 24.32 -2.21 1.53
C PHE A 262 24.69 -2.65 2.93
N ALA A 263 25.86 -3.29 3.11
CA ALA A 263 26.39 -3.60 4.42
C ALA A 263 26.64 -2.33 5.24
N TRP A 264 27.17 -1.27 4.63
CA TRP A 264 27.31 0.04 5.29
C TRP A 264 25.95 0.68 5.59
N LEU A 265 25.04 0.69 4.62
CA LEU A 265 23.74 1.35 4.71
C LEU A 265 22.93 0.84 5.89
N TYR A 266 22.84 -0.48 6.03
CA TYR A 266 22.01 -1.13 7.05
C TYR A 266 22.73 -1.33 8.38
N ASN A 267 24.06 -1.16 8.45
CA ASN A 267 24.83 -1.27 9.69
C ASN A 267 25.22 0.12 10.22
N PRO A 268 24.56 0.62 11.28
CA PRO A 268 24.87 1.92 11.88
C PRO A 268 26.31 1.98 12.43
N ASN A 269 26.90 0.83 12.78
CA ASN A 269 28.25 0.68 13.33
C ASN A 269 29.33 0.40 12.27
N SER A 270 29.00 0.50 10.98
CA SER A 270 29.98 0.30 9.91
C SER A 270 31.08 1.36 9.96
N ASN A 271 32.35 0.90 9.88
CA ASN A 271 33.55 1.74 9.89
C ASN A 271 34.10 2.01 8.48
N ASP A 272 33.27 1.89 7.45
CA ASP A 272 33.70 2.17 6.08
C ASP A 272 34.00 3.65 5.89
N LYS A 273 35.30 4.00 5.87
CA LYS A 273 35.76 5.38 5.79
C LYS A 273 35.37 6.05 4.47
N LEU A 274 35.56 5.37 3.34
CA LEU A 274 35.25 5.92 2.01
C LEU A 274 33.76 6.26 1.89
N LEU A 275 32.89 5.35 2.34
CA LEU A 275 31.45 5.60 2.34
C LEU A 275 31.04 6.64 3.38
N SER A 276 31.69 6.72 4.53
CA SER A 276 31.34 7.71 5.57
C SER A 276 31.82 9.14 5.23
N GLU A 277 32.92 9.25 4.50
CA GLU A 277 33.39 10.52 3.91
C GLU A 277 32.44 10.97 2.80
N LYS A 278 31.99 10.03 1.97
CA LYS A 278 31.05 10.37 0.91
C LYS A 278 29.64 10.57 1.44
N TYR A 279 29.07 9.74 2.29
CA TYR A 279 27.67 9.81 2.72
C TYR A 279 27.59 10.23 4.19
N ASP A 280 27.30 11.50 4.44
CA ASP A 280 27.26 12.09 5.79
C ASP A 280 26.02 11.64 6.59
N ARG A 281 26.11 10.43 7.16
CA ARG A 281 25.12 9.85 8.06
C ARG A 281 24.88 10.72 9.29
N LYS A 282 25.95 11.29 9.86
CA LYS A 282 25.86 12.05 11.11
C LYS A 282 25.09 13.35 10.89
N GLY A 283 25.37 14.04 9.80
CA GLY A 283 24.62 15.22 9.37
C GLY A 283 23.14 14.93 9.14
N LEU A 284 22.81 13.81 8.48
CA LEU A 284 21.42 13.40 8.29
C LEU A 284 20.70 13.13 9.61
N LEU A 285 21.29 12.33 10.49
CA LEU A 285 20.66 12.02 11.78
C LEU A 285 20.51 13.27 12.63
N LYS A 286 21.48 14.19 12.64
CA LYS A 286 21.33 15.48 13.33
C LYS A 286 20.15 16.31 12.80
N LYS A 287 19.81 16.18 11.51
CA LYS A 287 18.70 16.91 10.88
C LYS A 287 17.34 16.25 11.13
N TYR A 288 17.28 14.92 11.06
CA TYR A 288 16.02 14.18 10.97
C TYR A 288 15.68 13.37 12.22
N PHE A 289 16.64 13.18 13.14
CA PHE A 289 16.48 12.39 14.35
C PHE A 289 16.63 13.27 15.60
N SER A 290 15.58 13.36 16.40
CA SER A 290 15.54 14.11 17.66
C SER A 290 14.58 13.45 18.63
N ASP A 291 14.94 13.42 19.92
CA ASP A 291 14.08 12.92 21.00
C ASP A 291 13.51 11.51 20.76
N GLY A 292 14.33 10.60 20.23
CA GLY A 292 13.93 9.22 19.95
C GLY A 292 12.94 9.08 18.78
N LYS A 293 12.85 10.09 17.90
CA LYS A 293 11.93 10.10 16.76
C LYS A 293 12.61 10.57 15.48
N ILE A 294 12.22 9.94 14.38
CA ILE A 294 12.46 10.41 13.02
C ILE A 294 11.24 11.18 12.54
N VAL A 295 11.46 12.34 11.92
CA VAL A 295 10.43 13.07 11.17
C VAL A 295 10.89 13.19 9.73
N THR A 296 10.18 12.61 8.77
CA THR A 296 10.58 12.66 7.35
C THR A 296 10.12 13.94 6.66
N ASP A 297 10.63 14.22 5.45
CA ASP A 297 10.15 15.32 4.59
C ASP A 297 8.69 15.12 4.08
N PHE A 298 8.04 14.01 4.47
CA PHE A 298 6.62 13.74 4.25
C PHE A 298 5.79 13.90 5.52
N ASP A 299 6.35 14.53 6.56
CA ASP A 299 5.74 14.75 7.88
C ASP A 299 5.33 13.47 8.60
N ARG A 300 5.92 12.32 8.24
CA ARG A 300 5.73 11.09 8.99
C ARG A 300 6.64 11.11 10.20
N GLU A 301 6.05 10.91 11.37
CA GLU A 301 6.76 10.74 12.63
C GLU A 301 6.88 9.25 12.97
N ILE A 302 8.08 8.81 13.33
CA ILE A 302 8.39 7.40 13.63
C ILE A 302 9.26 7.33 14.88
N GLU A 303 8.85 6.57 15.89
CA GLU A 303 9.72 6.26 17.03
C GLU A 303 10.89 5.38 16.58
N ALA A 304 12.12 5.76 16.97
CA ALA A 304 13.34 5.07 16.56
C ALA A 304 14.42 5.17 17.65
N ASP A 305 15.23 4.12 17.74
CA ASP A 305 16.50 4.17 18.46
C ASP A 305 17.65 4.60 17.52
N ASP A 306 18.82 4.89 18.08
CA ASP A 306 20.01 5.27 17.32
C ASP A 306 20.41 4.23 16.26
N TYR A 307 20.13 2.95 16.52
CA TYR A 307 20.51 1.84 15.65
C TYR A 307 19.65 1.81 14.38
N HIS A 308 18.36 2.06 14.51
CA HIS A 308 17.38 1.98 13.42
C HIS A 308 17.09 3.32 12.74
N ALA A 309 17.42 4.45 13.38
CA ALA A 309 17.10 5.81 12.95
C ALA A 309 17.37 6.06 11.45
N LEU A 310 18.59 5.76 10.97
CA LEU A 310 18.94 5.98 9.56
C LEU A 310 18.12 5.09 8.61
N ASN A 311 17.98 3.82 8.95
CA ASN A 311 17.25 2.86 8.14
C ASN A 311 15.77 3.25 8.05
N TYR A 312 15.15 3.63 9.16
CA TYR A 312 13.76 4.07 9.19
C TYR A 312 13.56 5.35 8.38
N LEU A 313 14.47 6.32 8.50
CA LEU A 313 14.45 7.55 7.69
C LEU A 313 14.46 7.23 6.20
N ILE A 314 15.41 6.42 5.74
CA ILE A 314 15.57 6.10 4.31
C ILE A 314 14.39 5.28 3.80
N GLN A 315 14.01 4.21 4.51
CA GLN A 315 12.93 3.33 4.09
C GLN A 315 11.57 4.02 4.09
N SER A 316 11.32 4.88 5.09
CA SER A 316 10.07 5.63 5.15
C SER A 316 10.00 6.70 4.07
N THR A 317 11.07 7.47 3.88
CA THR A 317 11.12 8.48 2.82
C THR A 317 10.97 7.80 1.45
N ALA A 318 11.60 6.64 1.25
CA ALA A 318 11.44 5.85 0.04
C ALA A 318 9.99 5.38 -0.15
N SER A 319 9.35 4.82 0.89
CA SER A 319 7.97 4.34 0.79
C SER A 319 6.99 5.45 0.44
N ASP A 320 7.04 6.57 1.18
CA ASP A 320 6.13 7.70 0.95
C ASP A 320 6.38 8.34 -0.43
N LEU A 321 7.63 8.43 -0.87
CA LEU A 321 7.98 8.91 -2.20
C LEU A 321 7.48 7.98 -3.30
N PHE A 322 7.72 6.67 -3.19
CA PHE A 322 7.23 5.70 -4.18
C PHE A 322 5.71 5.78 -4.30
N LEU A 323 4.98 5.78 -3.18
CA LEU A 323 3.52 5.84 -3.19
C LEU A 323 2.99 7.18 -3.70
N GLU A 324 3.69 8.31 -3.46
CA GLU A 324 3.38 9.59 -4.09
C GLU A 324 3.41 9.47 -5.62
N GLN A 325 4.47 8.85 -6.16
CA GLN A 325 4.70 8.74 -7.59
C GLN A 325 3.71 7.76 -8.23
N VAL A 326 3.40 6.64 -7.57
CA VAL A 326 2.34 5.73 -8.00
C VAL A 326 0.98 6.43 -8.00
N TYR A 327 0.68 7.25 -6.98
CA TYR A 327 -0.59 7.98 -6.93
C TYR A 327 -0.73 8.98 -8.09
N LYS A 328 0.36 9.66 -8.48
CA LYS A 328 0.36 10.52 -9.69
C LYS A 328 0.02 9.72 -10.95
N VAL A 329 0.61 8.53 -11.12
CA VAL A 329 0.29 7.63 -12.24
C VAL A 329 -1.16 7.16 -12.19
N PHE A 330 -1.65 6.78 -11.01
CA PHE A 330 -3.04 6.41 -10.79
C PHE A 330 -4.00 7.53 -11.23
N LYS A 331 -3.73 8.78 -10.85
CA LYS A 331 -4.51 9.94 -11.27
C LYS A 331 -4.47 10.18 -12.78
N ILE A 332 -3.31 10.05 -13.42
CA ILE A 332 -3.21 10.16 -14.89
C ILE A 332 -4.13 9.16 -15.58
N LEU A 333 -4.15 7.91 -15.11
CA LEU A 333 -4.99 6.85 -15.69
C LEU A 333 -6.48 7.13 -15.45
N GLU A 334 -6.84 7.55 -14.24
CA GLU A 334 -8.23 7.88 -13.87
C GLU A 334 -8.75 9.10 -14.65
N ASP A 335 -7.99 10.20 -14.68
CA ASP A 335 -8.40 11.46 -15.31
C ASP A 335 -8.53 11.32 -16.85
N ASN A 336 -7.86 10.34 -17.45
CA ASN A 336 -7.97 10.01 -18.88
C ASN A 336 -8.97 8.88 -19.17
N ASN A 337 -9.67 8.36 -18.16
CA ASN A 337 -10.57 7.21 -18.29
C ASN A 337 -9.88 6.01 -19.02
N ALA A 338 -8.61 5.76 -18.66
CA ALA A 338 -7.79 4.74 -19.29
C ALA A 338 -8.31 3.33 -18.99
N LYS A 339 -8.08 2.41 -19.93
CA LYS A 339 -8.31 0.96 -19.69
C LYS A 339 -7.17 0.34 -18.88
N SER A 340 -5.98 0.89 -19.05
CA SER A 340 -4.76 0.56 -18.32
C SER A 340 -4.88 0.97 -16.88
N TYR A 341 -4.28 0.20 -15.99
CA TYR A 341 -4.42 0.47 -14.58
C TYR A 341 -3.26 -0.05 -13.72
N VAL A 342 -3.05 0.56 -12.55
CA VAL A 342 -2.10 0.05 -11.55
C VAL A 342 -2.60 -1.29 -11.01
N SER A 343 -1.92 -2.38 -11.34
CA SER A 343 -2.34 -3.75 -11.03
C SER A 343 -1.87 -4.17 -9.66
N MET A 344 -0.58 -3.95 -9.38
CA MET A 344 0.04 -4.32 -8.10
C MET A 344 1.32 -3.52 -7.87
N LEU A 345 1.69 -3.45 -6.61
CA LEU A 345 2.92 -2.85 -6.10
C LEU A 345 3.76 -3.93 -5.41
N ILE A 346 5.02 -4.04 -5.79
CA ILE A 346 5.95 -5.04 -5.28
C ILE A 346 7.17 -4.32 -4.76
N HIS A 347 7.19 -4.04 -3.45
CA HIS A 347 8.22 -3.20 -2.83
C HIS A 347 8.32 -1.83 -3.52
N ASP A 348 9.41 -1.55 -4.22
CA ASP A 348 9.72 -0.33 -4.96
C ASP A 348 9.39 -0.41 -6.46
N SER A 349 8.67 -1.45 -6.88
CA SER A 349 8.22 -1.67 -8.25
C SER A 349 6.71 -1.48 -8.40
N MET A 350 6.31 -0.70 -9.41
CA MET A 350 4.92 -0.50 -9.83
C MET A 350 4.65 -1.32 -11.10
N ILE A 351 3.62 -2.17 -11.06
CA ILE A 351 3.18 -2.96 -12.21
C ILE A 351 1.88 -2.38 -12.77
N LEU A 352 1.92 -1.96 -14.03
CA LEU A 352 0.73 -1.59 -14.80
C LEU A 352 0.22 -2.79 -15.59
N ASP A 353 -1.09 -3.05 -15.52
CA ASP A 353 -1.79 -3.91 -16.47
C ASP A 353 -2.25 -3.04 -17.63
N PHE A 354 -1.53 -3.12 -18.74
CA PHE A 354 -1.53 -2.11 -19.79
C PHE A 354 -2.35 -2.53 -21.01
N ASP A 355 -3.23 -1.66 -21.46
CA ASP A 355 -3.96 -1.74 -22.71
C ASP A 355 -3.28 -0.87 -23.77
N ARG A 356 -3.04 -1.45 -24.95
CA ARG A 356 -2.38 -0.77 -26.08
C ARG A 356 -3.06 0.54 -26.51
N MET A 357 -4.34 0.71 -26.24
CA MET A 357 -5.09 1.92 -26.59
C MET A 357 -4.60 3.14 -25.81
N ASP A 358 -3.96 2.93 -24.65
CA ASP A 358 -3.47 4.00 -23.78
C ASP A 358 -1.99 4.35 -24.04
N TYR A 359 -1.39 3.91 -25.16
CA TYR A 359 0.02 4.15 -25.51
C TYR A 359 0.45 5.62 -25.47
N LYS A 360 -0.49 6.54 -25.74
CA LYS A 360 -0.23 7.99 -25.68
C LYS A 360 0.08 8.47 -24.27
N LEU A 361 -0.40 7.78 -23.24
CA LEU A 361 -0.14 8.13 -21.83
C LEU A 361 1.23 7.64 -21.35
N LEU A 362 1.91 6.75 -22.07
CA LEU A 362 3.11 6.06 -21.57
C LEU A 362 4.25 7.03 -21.22
N ASN A 363 4.48 8.06 -22.04
CA ASN A 363 5.50 9.08 -21.75
C ASN A 363 5.12 9.90 -20.51
N GLN A 364 3.85 10.30 -20.40
CA GLN A 364 3.36 11.05 -19.24
C GLN A 364 3.46 10.23 -17.96
N ILE A 365 3.12 8.94 -18.01
CA ILE A 365 3.26 7.99 -16.90
C ILE A 365 4.73 7.86 -16.50
N LYS A 366 5.61 7.65 -17.47
CA LYS A 366 7.06 7.52 -17.24
C LYS A 366 7.60 8.78 -16.58
N ASP A 367 7.25 9.96 -17.08
CA ASP A 367 7.74 11.23 -16.55
C ASP A 367 7.17 11.49 -15.15
N ALA A 368 5.87 11.25 -14.92
CA ALA A 368 5.25 11.40 -13.62
C ALA A 368 5.87 10.48 -12.56
N PHE A 369 6.25 9.25 -12.93
CA PHE A 369 6.91 8.32 -12.03
C PHE A 369 8.40 8.70 -11.82
N LYS A 370 9.09 9.14 -12.87
CA LYS A 370 10.52 9.53 -12.83
C LYS A 370 10.79 10.82 -12.04
N GLN A 371 9.92 11.83 -12.21
CA GLN A 371 10.10 13.19 -11.69
C GLN A 371 9.60 13.28 -10.25
N THR A 372 10.53 13.15 -9.31
CA THR A 372 10.24 13.21 -7.88
C THR A 372 10.43 14.63 -7.34
N ARG A 373 9.98 14.87 -6.10
CA ARG A 373 10.34 16.10 -5.35
C ARG A 373 11.86 16.27 -5.14
N TYR A 374 12.63 15.22 -5.30
CA TYR A 374 14.10 15.21 -5.22
C TYR A 374 14.77 15.19 -6.60
N GLY A 375 14.03 15.52 -7.66
CA GLY A 375 14.50 15.49 -9.04
C GLY A 375 14.28 14.15 -9.72
N ASP A 376 14.96 13.96 -10.85
CA ASP A 376 14.76 12.80 -11.71
C ASP A 376 15.47 11.56 -11.16
N PHE A 377 14.69 10.52 -10.90
CA PHE A 377 15.24 9.22 -10.53
C PHE A 377 15.29 8.29 -11.76
N LYS A 378 16.40 7.59 -11.96
CA LYS A 378 16.54 6.64 -13.07
C LYS A 378 15.58 5.46 -12.86
N LEU A 379 14.84 5.14 -13.92
CA LEU A 379 13.92 4.00 -13.97
C LEU A 379 14.53 2.85 -14.78
N ASN A 380 14.24 1.63 -14.35
CA ASN A 380 14.27 0.42 -15.15
C ASN A 380 12.83 0.13 -15.58
N ILE A 381 12.60 -0.12 -16.87
CA ILE A 381 11.27 -0.44 -17.40
C ILE A 381 11.35 -1.81 -18.06
N GLN A 382 10.44 -2.71 -17.67
CA GLN A 382 10.35 -4.05 -18.23
C GLN A 382 8.92 -4.32 -18.71
N VAL A 383 8.78 -5.17 -19.72
CA VAL A 383 7.47 -5.56 -20.29
C VAL A 383 7.38 -7.08 -20.35
N GLY A 384 6.19 -7.62 -20.09
CA GLY A 384 5.98 -9.08 -20.02
C GLY A 384 4.52 -9.47 -20.29
N ARG A 385 4.31 -10.74 -20.66
CA ARG A 385 2.98 -11.36 -20.78
C ARG A 385 2.60 -12.14 -19.52
N THR A 386 3.54 -12.29 -18.59
CA THR A 386 3.32 -12.76 -17.23
C THR A 386 4.13 -11.88 -16.29
N LEU A 387 3.87 -11.94 -14.99
CA LEU A 387 4.73 -11.24 -14.03
C LEU A 387 6.14 -11.89 -13.93
N GLY A 388 6.27 -13.16 -14.35
CA GLY A 388 7.53 -13.91 -14.29
C GLY A 388 8.46 -13.69 -15.49
N ASP A 389 7.96 -13.16 -16.61
CA ASP A 389 8.69 -13.00 -17.88
C ASP A 389 9.04 -11.54 -18.23
N LEU A 390 8.87 -10.63 -17.27
CA LEU A 390 9.26 -9.23 -17.41
C LEU A 390 10.72 -9.11 -17.88
N SER A 391 10.91 -8.39 -18.98
CA SER A 391 12.24 -8.15 -19.55
C SER A 391 12.34 -6.80 -20.24
N THR A 392 13.56 -6.31 -20.42
CA THR A 392 13.86 -5.08 -21.19
C THR A 392 13.87 -5.34 -22.70
N GLU A 393 14.12 -6.58 -23.12
CA GLU A 393 14.16 -7.01 -24.52
C GLU A 393 12.82 -7.61 -24.90
N TRP A 394 11.93 -6.78 -25.45
CA TRP A 394 10.63 -7.27 -25.89
C TRP A 394 10.81 -8.03 -27.22
N LYS A 395 10.65 -9.36 -27.20
CA LYS A 395 10.73 -10.24 -28.37
C LYS A 395 9.39 -10.39 -29.08
#